data_AF-A0A7C5UI96-F1
#
_entry.id   AF-A0A7C5UI96-F1
#
_cell.length_a   1.000
_cell.length_b   1.000
_cell.length_c   1.000
_cell.angle_alpha   90.00
_cell.angle_beta   90.00
_cell.angle_gamma   90.00
#
_symmetry.space_group_name_H-M   'P 1'
#
loop_
_entity.id
_entity.type
_entity.pdbx_description
1 polymer ?
#
loop_
_entity_poly.entity_id
_entity_poly.type
_entity_poly.pdbx_seq_one_letter_code
_entity_poly.pdbx_strand_id
1 'polypeptide(L)'
;MARPIPINRRWLENQQRRQSSTPRPPAPPRGVNYAQTPRALLEELLPPRAVGTPAPSDDSGSPRVIPARYQQTCAGCGEPIEPGMRITRHPQWGIWVHEECRTRPQRAAAVSFPARYPGICRACTRPIQVGQTITRRVGYGWVHLECAPQPAPARSRLQV
;
A
#
# COMPACT_ATOMS: atom_id res chain seq x y z
N MET A 1 9.37 20.92 42.03
CA MET A 1 8.61 21.68 41.02
C MET A 1 9.35 21.57 39.70
N ALA A 2 8.78 20.88 38.70
CA ALA A 2 9.45 20.67 37.42
C ALA A 2 9.42 21.95 36.57
N ARG A 3 10.57 22.32 35.99
CA ARG A 3 10.65 23.45 35.05
C ARG A 3 9.97 23.08 33.73
N PRO A 4 9.22 23.98 33.08
CA PRO A 4 8.59 23.70 31.81
C PRO A 4 9.64 23.41 30.73
N ILE A 5 9.31 22.46 29.85
CA ILE A 5 10.17 22.06 28.72
C ILE A 5 10.34 23.27 27.81
N PRO A 6 11.58 23.69 27.51
CA PRO A 6 11.82 24.85 26.66
C PRO A 6 11.33 24.60 25.23
N ILE A 7 10.69 25.60 24.64
CA ILE A 7 10.21 25.57 23.26
C ILE A 7 11.38 25.35 22.30
N ASN A 8 11.20 24.44 21.34
CA ASN A 8 12.20 24.13 20.33
C ASN A 8 12.35 25.33 19.36
N ARG A 9 13.46 26.05 19.51
CA ARG A 9 13.77 27.28 18.76
C ARG A 9 13.76 27.09 17.24
N ARG A 10 14.21 25.93 16.75
CA ARG A 10 14.18 25.58 15.32
C ARG A 10 12.77 25.44 14.74
N TRP A 11 11.80 25.05 15.57
CA TRP A 11 10.41 24.95 15.12
C TRP A 11 9.81 26.34 14.89
N LEU A 12 10.12 27.30 15.76
CA LEU A 12 9.64 28.68 15.65
C LEU A 12 10.18 29.38 14.39
N GLU A 13 11.46 29.19 14.09
CA GLU A 13 12.11 29.76 12.89
C GLU A 13 11.51 29.21 11.59
N ASN A 14 11.18 27.92 11.54
CA ASN A 14 10.51 27.30 10.39
C ASN A 14 9.08 27.81 10.20
N GLN A 15 8.37 28.09 11.30
CA GLN A 15 7.04 28.71 11.29
C GLN A 15 7.11 30.13 10.73
N GLN A 16 8.07 30.94 11.18
CA GLN A 16 8.27 32.31 10.68
C GLN A 16 8.60 32.33 9.19
N ARG A 17 9.52 31.48 8.72
CA ARG A 17 9.84 31.38 7.28
C ARG A 17 8.62 31.11 6.41
N ARG A 18 7.68 30.29 6.88
CA ARG A 18 6.44 29.98 6.16
C ARG A 18 5.47 31.16 6.10
N GLN A 19 5.43 31.99 7.15
CA GLN A 19 4.57 33.18 7.19
C GLN A 19 5.15 34.35 6.37
N SER A 20 6.48 34.48 6.30
CA SER A 20 7.16 35.50 5.49
C SER A 20 7.00 35.26 3.98
N SER A 21 6.81 34.00 3.58
CA SER A 21 6.53 33.61 2.21
C SER A 21 5.03 33.45 1.99
N THR A 22 4.26 34.54 2.05
CA THR A 22 2.90 34.54 1.48
C THR A 22 3.05 34.75 -0.03
N PRO A 23 2.79 33.75 -0.90
CA PRO A 23 2.69 34.01 -2.32
C PRO A 23 1.39 34.77 -2.53
N ARG A 24 1.48 36.00 -3.06
CA ARG A 24 0.32 36.72 -3.59
C ARG A 24 -0.35 35.79 -4.62
N PRO A 25 -1.63 35.43 -4.47
CA PRO A 25 -2.30 34.61 -5.47
C PRO A 25 -2.27 35.38 -6.80
N PRO A 26 -1.81 34.75 -7.91
CA PRO A 26 -1.87 35.39 -9.22
C PRO A 26 -3.35 35.58 -9.59
N ALA A 27 -3.67 36.74 -10.16
CA ALA A 27 -4.99 37.00 -10.71
C ALA A 27 -5.32 35.93 -11.78
N PRO A 28 -6.58 35.45 -11.87
CA PRO A 28 -6.93 34.44 -12.86
C PRO A 28 -6.76 35.02 -14.28
N PRO A 29 -6.06 34.32 -15.20
CA PRO A 29 -5.97 34.76 -16.58
C PRO A 29 -7.34 34.60 -17.26
N ARG A 30 -7.75 35.65 -17.99
CA ARG A 30 -8.89 35.61 -18.90
C ARG A 30 -8.59 34.62 -20.03
N GLY A 31 -9.45 33.61 -20.18
CA GLY A 31 -9.73 32.85 -21.40
C GLY A 31 -8.52 32.35 -22.19
N VAL A 32 -8.11 31.10 -21.95
CA VAL A 32 -7.25 30.37 -22.89
C VAL A 32 -7.80 28.96 -23.09
N ASN A 33 -7.95 28.57 -24.35
CA ASN A 33 -8.54 27.33 -24.83
C ASN A 33 -7.64 26.13 -24.50
N TYR A 34 -8.12 25.15 -23.73
CA TYR A 34 -7.34 24.01 -23.19
C TYR A 34 -7.04 22.88 -24.20
N ALA A 35 -7.12 23.13 -25.51
CA ALA A 35 -7.06 22.06 -26.50
C ALA A 35 -5.68 21.78 -27.10
N GLN A 36 -4.63 22.58 -26.85
CA GLN A 36 -3.34 22.40 -27.55
C GLN A 36 -2.11 22.36 -26.62
N THR A 37 -1.65 21.11 -26.41
CA THR A 37 -0.26 20.63 -26.28
C THR A 37 0.64 21.11 -25.12
N PRO A 38 0.82 20.28 -24.08
CA PRO A 38 1.91 20.41 -23.11
C PRO A 38 3.08 19.41 -23.33
N ARG A 39 3.20 18.79 -24.52
CA ARG A 39 4.20 17.71 -24.71
C ARG A 39 5.61 18.23 -24.99
N ALA A 40 5.75 19.37 -25.68
CA ALA A 40 7.06 19.92 -26.04
C ALA A 40 7.81 20.54 -24.83
N LEU A 41 7.09 21.08 -23.84
CA LEU A 41 7.72 21.79 -22.71
C LEU A 41 8.20 20.86 -21.58
N LEU A 42 7.75 19.59 -21.58
CA LEU A 42 8.16 18.60 -20.58
C LEU A 42 9.52 17.97 -20.90
N GLU A 43 9.95 18.02 -22.17
CA GLU A 43 11.16 17.35 -22.64
C GLU A 43 12.44 18.17 -22.40
N GLU A 44 12.34 19.51 -22.35
CA GLU A 44 13.48 20.40 -22.06
C GLU A 44 13.83 20.52 -20.56
N LEU A 45 12.93 20.12 -19.66
CA LEU A 45 13.14 20.24 -18.20
C LEU A 45 13.63 18.94 -17.53
N LEU A 46 13.89 17.89 -18.30
CA LEU A 46 14.41 16.62 -17.78
C LEU A 46 15.94 16.61 -17.84
N PRO A 47 16.66 16.61 -16.69
CA PRO A 47 18.11 16.45 -16.69
C PRO A 47 18.49 15.08 -17.30
N PRO A 48 19.71 14.93 -17.88
CA PRO A 48 20.16 13.64 -18.38
C PRO A 48 20.10 12.64 -17.23
N ARG A 49 19.26 11.61 -17.40
CA ARG A 49 19.19 10.48 -16.48
C ARG A 49 20.61 9.95 -16.32
N ALA A 50 21.19 10.14 -15.14
CA ALA A 50 22.29 9.29 -14.70
C ALA A 50 21.80 7.86 -14.94
N VAL A 51 22.53 7.13 -15.78
CA VAL A 51 22.35 5.70 -15.99
C VAL A 51 22.68 5.05 -14.66
N GLY A 52 21.69 5.06 -13.77
CA GLY A 52 21.67 4.21 -12.59
C GLY A 52 21.72 2.80 -13.14
N THR A 53 22.82 2.12 -12.84
CA THR A 53 23.03 0.70 -13.04
C THR A 53 21.68 -0.02 -12.95
N PRO A 54 21.25 -0.74 -14.00
CA PRO A 54 20.03 -1.53 -13.87
C PRO A 54 20.22 -2.43 -12.66
N ALA A 55 19.30 -2.32 -11.70
CA ALA A 55 19.20 -3.32 -10.66
C ALA A 55 19.16 -4.68 -11.37
N PRO A 56 19.95 -5.68 -10.93
CA PRO A 56 19.94 -6.98 -11.57
C PRO A 56 18.49 -7.44 -11.60
N SER A 57 17.98 -7.57 -12.82
CA SER A 57 16.71 -8.21 -13.07
C SER A 57 16.99 -9.69 -12.84
N ASP A 58 16.99 -10.10 -11.57
CA ASP A 58 16.96 -11.50 -11.18
C ASP A 58 15.60 -12.06 -11.60
N ASP A 59 15.48 -12.28 -12.91
CA ASP A 59 14.60 -13.25 -13.56
C ASP A 59 15.18 -14.66 -13.36
N SER A 60 15.69 -14.92 -12.15
CA SER A 60 16.04 -16.24 -11.69
C SER A 60 14.74 -16.82 -11.14
N GLY A 61 14.16 -17.80 -11.83
CA GLY A 61 12.86 -18.43 -11.49
C GLY A 61 12.75 -19.05 -10.08
N SER A 62 13.75 -18.84 -9.23
CA SER A 62 13.78 -19.18 -7.81
C SER A 62 13.01 -18.15 -6.96
N PRO A 63 12.26 -18.61 -5.93
CA PRO A 63 11.70 -17.74 -4.91
C PRO A 63 12.76 -16.80 -4.32
N ARG A 64 12.63 -15.49 -4.50
CA ARG A 64 13.43 -14.55 -3.70
C ARG A 64 12.94 -14.62 -2.25
N VAL A 65 13.71 -15.29 -1.40
CA VAL A 65 13.49 -15.34 0.05
C VAL A 65 14.30 -14.22 0.69
N ILE A 66 13.64 -13.36 1.47
CA ILE A 66 14.27 -12.28 2.22
C ILE A 66 13.85 -12.37 3.70
N PRO A 67 14.63 -11.82 4.64
CA PRO A 67 14.17 -11.65 6.00
C PRO A 67 13.12 -10.52 6.08
N ALA A 68 12.07 -10.73 6.88
CA ALA A 68 11.06 -9.72 7.15
C ALA A 68 11.66 -8.53 7.91
N ARG A 69 11.30 -7.31 7.51
CA ARG A 69 11.75 -6.06 8.17
C ARG A 69 10.74 -5.50 9.16
N TYR A 70 9.47 -5.87 9.00
CA TYR A 70 8.36 -5.35 9.76
C TYR A 70 7.42 -6.49 10.12
N GLN A 71 6.71 -6.33 11.23
CA GLN A 71 5.65 -7.24 11.63
C GLN A 71 4.48 -7.16 10.65
N GLN A 72 3.99 -8.30 10.18
CA GLN A 72 2.83 -8.38 9.27
C GLN A 72 2.12 -9.73 9.44
N THR A 73 0.88 -9.88 8.98
CA THR A 73 0.19 -11.18 9.03
C THR A 73 0.40 -11.98 7.75
N CYS A 74 0.82 -13.25 7.87
CA CYS A 74 0.98 -14.12 6.71
C CYS A 74 -0.38 -14.48 6.10
N ALA A 75 -0.60 -14.12 4.84
CA ALA A 75 -1.84 -14.47 4.14
C ALA A 75 -2.01 -15.98 3.85
N GLY A 76 -0.92 -16.75 3.92
CA GLY A 76 -0.98 -18.20 3.71
C GLY A 76 -1.47 -18.97 4.93
N CYS A 77 -1.01 -18.63 6.14
CA CYS A 77 -1.36 -19.33 7.38
C CYS A 77 -2.18 -18.53 8.39
N GLY A 78 -2.23 -17.19 8.28
CA GLY A 78 -2.88 -16.30 9.25
C GLY A 78 -2.01 -15.93 10.46
N GLU A 79 -0.85 -16.56 10.63
CA GLU A 79 0.09 -16.27 11.72
C GLU A 79 0.88 -14.97 11.49
N PRO A 80 1.31 -14.27 12.55
CA PRO A 80 2.21 -13.14 12.43
C PRO A 80 3.56 -13.56 11.84
N ILE A 81 4.11 -12.69 11.01
CA ILE A 81 5.46 -12.69 10.48
C ILE A 81 6.22 -11.66 11.30
N GLU A 82 7.13 -12.10 12.14
CA GLU A 82 8.02 -11.25 12.93
C GLU A 82 9.24 -10.78 12.13
N PRO A 83 9.85 -9.64 12.49
CA PRO A 83 11.13 -9.22 11.91
C PRO A 83 12.20 -10.33 12.01
N GLY A 84 12.93 -10.55 10.91
CA GLY A 84 13.93 -11.61 10.79
C GLY A 84 13.41 -12.94 10.23
N MET A 85 12.10 -13.18 10.23
CA MET A 85 11.53 -14.41 9.65
C MET A 85 11.70 -14.46 8.12
N ARG A 86 11.87 -15.67 7.57
CA ARG A 86 12.06 -15.89 6.13
C ARG A 86 10.73 -15.73 5.38
N ILE A 87 10.67 -14.73 4.50
CA ILE A 87 9.49 -14.43 3.68
C ILE A 87 9.79 -14.49 2.19
N THR A 88 8.80 -14.90 1.41
CA THR A 88 8.82 -14.91 -0.06
C THR A 88 7.58 -14.22 -0.59
N ARG A 89 7.67 -13.69 -1.81
CA ARG A 89 6.50 -13.21 -2.53
C ARG A 89 5.68 -14.39 -3.06
N HIS A 90 4.39 -14.44 -2.74
CA HIS A 90 3.47 -15.46 -3.26
C HIS A 90 3.24 -15.24 -4.77
N PRO A 91 3.41 -16.25 -5.63
CA PRO A 91 3.37 -16.07 -7.09
C PRO A 91 2.01 -15.58 -7.60
N GLN A 92 0.91 -16.03 -6.98
CA GLN A 92 -0.45 -15.67 -7.43
C GLN A 92 -0.99 -14.39 -6.76
N TRP A 93 -0.51 -14.04 -5.57
CA TRP A 93 -1.10 -12.95 -4.77
C TRP A 93 -0.23 -11.69 -4.76
N GLY A 94 1.06 -11.83 -5.09
CA GLY A 94 2.01 -10.71 -5.10
C GLY A 94 2.30 -10.12 -3.72
N ILE A 95 1.89 -10.80 -2.64
CA ILE A 95 2.09 -10.40 -1.23
C ILE A 95 3.17 -11.25 -0.57
N TRP A 96 3.77 -10.73 0.49
CA TRP A 96 4.77 -11.44 1.29
C TRP A 96 4.10 -12.45 2.21
N VAL A 97 4.59 -13.69 2.18
CA VAL A 97 4.15 -14.81 3.02
C VAL A 97 5.39 -15.50 3.59
N HIS A 98 5.21 -16.32 4.64
CA HIS A 98 6.27 -17.25 5.07
C HIS A 98 6.78 -18.06 3.87
N GLU A 99 8.07 -18.39 3.87
CA GLU A 99 8.67 -19.26 2.85
C GLU A 99 7.87 -20.55 2.64
N GLU A 100 7.47 -21.19 3.73
CA GLU A 100 6.66 -22.43 3.75
C GLU A 100 5.22 -22.23 3.24
N CYS A 101 4.74 -21.00 3.22
CA CYS A 101 3.39 -20.65 2.79
C CYS A 101 3.32 -20.26 1.31
N ARG A 102 4.42 -20.36 0.56
CA ARG A 102 4.49 -19.99 -0.87
C ARG A 102 3.55 -20.79 -1.76
N THR A 103 3.40 -22.08 -1.47
CA THR A 103 2.61 -23.04 -2.27
C THR A 103 1.29 -23.39 -1.61
N ARG A 104 1.04 -22.89 -0.39
CA ARG A 104 -0.18 -23.19 0.34
C ARG A 104 -1.35 -22.43 -0.28
N PRO A 105 -2.50 -23.08 -0.49
CA PRO A 105 -3.73 -22.37 -0.83
C PRO A 105 -4.06 -21.40 0.31
N GLN A 106 -4.66 -20.25 -0.03
CA GLN A 106 -4.91 -19.16 0.91
C GLN A 106 -5.75 -19.66 2.09
N ARG A 107 -5.13 -19.83 3.25
CA ARG A 107 -5.85 -20.22 4.48
C ARG A 107 -6.33 -19.01 5.26
N ALA A 108 -5.62 -17.86 5.15
CA ALA A 108 -6.12 -16.63 5.74
C ALA A 108 -7.35 -16.17 4.96
N ALA A 109 -8.49 -16.13 5.65
CA ALA A 109 -9.69 -15.43 5.20
C ALA A 109 -9.26 -14.11 4.57
N ALA A 110 -9.72 -13.86 3.35
CA ALA A 110 -9.28 -12.81 2.46
C ALA A 110 -8.77 -11.58 3.24
N VAL A 111 -7.47 -11.24 3.10
CA VAL A 111 -6.77 -10.27 3.96
C VAL A 111 -7.66 -9.07 4.25
N SER A 112 -8.03 -8.93 5.51
CA SER A 112 -9.00 -7.95 5.94
C SER A 112 -8.28 -6.70 6.45
N PHE A 113 -8.79 -5.54 6.10
CA PHE A 113 -8.22 -4.25 6.46
C PHE A 113 -9.34 -3.33 6.93
N PRO A 114 -9.08 -2.42 7.89
CA PRO A 114 -10.00 -1.33 8.14
C PRO A 114 -10.04 -0.40 6.92
N ALA A 115 -11.24 -0.08 6.45
CA ALA A 115 -11.43 0.84 5.34
C ALA A 115 -10.87 2.22 5.68
N ARG A 116 -9.93 2.72 4.87
CA ARG A 116 -9.35 4.06 5.03
C ARG A 116 -10.19 5.16 4.38
N TYR A 117 -11.01 4.77 3.42
CA TYR A 117 -11.86 5.65 2.63
C TYR A 117 -13.27 5.08 2.56
N PRO A 118 -14.31 5.92 2.49
CA PRO A 118 -15.65 5.45 2.22
C PRO A 118 -15.73 4.82 0.83
N GLY A 119 -16.63 3.86 0.65
CA GLY A 119 -16.81 3.16 -0.61
C GLY A 119 -18.15 2.46 -0.70
N ILE A 120 -18.35 1.64 -1.73
CA ILE A 120 -19.55 0.80 -1.88
C ILE A 120 -19.09 -0.65 -1.93
N CYS A 121 -19.67 -1.50 -1.09
CA CYS A 121 -19.41 -2.93 -1.12
C CYS A 121 -19.98 -3.52 -2.40
N ARG A 122 -19.12 -4.15 -3.21
CA ARG A 122 -19.53 -4.74 -4.50
C ARG A 122 -20.42 -5.97 -4.36
N ALA A 123 -20.51 -6.56 -3.17
CA ALA A 123 -21.31 -7.76 -2.93
C ALA A 123 -22.73 -7.43 -2.47
N CYS A 124 -22.90 -6.53 -1.49
CA CYS A 124 -24.22 -6.18 -0.95
C CYS A 124 -24.72 -4.79 -1.36
N THR A 125 -23.95 -4.03 -2.14
CA THR A 125 -24.25 -2.64 -2.58
C THR A 125 -24.41 -1.61 -1.45
N ARG A 126 -24.19 -1.99 -0.19
CA ARG A 126 -24.22 -1.09 0.97
C ARG A 126 -22.94 -0.25 1.06
N PRO A 127 -23.01 0.97 1.63
CA PRO A 127 -21.83 1.80 1.84
C PRO A 127 -20.84 1.12 2.80
N ILE A 128 -19.55 1.25 2.49
CA ILE A 128 -18.42 0.96 3.34
C ILE A 128 -18.06 2.25 4.06
N GLN A 129 -18.13 2.25 5.39
CA GLN A 129 -17.70 3.37 6.23
C GLN A 129 -16.22 3.24 6.61
N VAL A 130 -15.57 4.37 6.87
CA VAL A 130 -14.19 4.37 7.38
C VAL A 130 -14.12 3.59 8.70
N GLY A 131 -13.11 2.75 8.84
CA GLY A 131 -12.93 1.85 9.98
C GLY A 131 -13.64 0.50 9.85
N GLN A 132 -14.58 0.32 8.91
CA GLN A 132 -15.20 -1.00 8.69
C GLN A 132 -14.21 -2.00 8.12
N THR A 133 -14.31 -3.26 8.55
CA THR A 133 -13.45 -4.34 8.07
C THR A 133 -13.86 -4.76 6.65
N ILE A 134 -12.97 -4.52 5.70
CA ILE A 134 -13.15 -4.85 4.29
C ILE A 134 -12.09 -5.84 3.83
N THR A 135 -12.37 -6.52 2.73
CA THR A 135 -11.41 -7.36 2.04
C THR A 135 -11.48 -7.13 0.53
N ARG A 136 -10.38 -7.41 -0.16
CA ARG A 136 -10.28 -7.26 -1.61
C ARG A 136 -10.43 -8.62 -2.29
N ARG A 137 -11.43 -8.73 -3.16
CA ARG A 137 -11.57 -9.87 -4.07
C ARG A 137 -10.93 -9.55 -5.41
N VAL A 138 -10.10 -10.47 -5.91
CA VAL A 138 -9.49 -10.38 -7.24
C VAL A 138 -10.60 -10.28 -8.29
N GLY A 139 -10.51 -9.29 -9.18
CA GLY A 139 -11.50 -9.03 -10.23
C GLY A 139 -12.83 -8.40 -9.79
N TYR A 140 -13.15 -8.37 -8.49
CA TYR A 140 -14.45 -7.91 -7.98
C TYR A 140 -14.37 -6.61 -7.16
N GLY A 141 -13.18 -6.29 -6.61
CA GLY A 141 -12.94 -5.05 -5.86
C GLY A 141 -13.10 -5.23 -4.34
N TRP A 142 -13.48 -4.15 -3.66
CA TRP A 142 -13.63 -4.10 -2.21
C TRP A 142 -15.02 -4.59 -1.77
N VAL A 143 -15.05 -5.47 -0.77
CA VAL A 143 -16.27 -6.00 -0.16
C VAL A 143 -16.13 -5.99 1.37
N HIS A 144 -17.24 -5.93 2.10
CA HIS A 144 -17.21 -6.18 3.55
C HIS A 144 -16.66 -7.58 3.83
N LEU A 145 -15.96 -7.75 4.95
CA LEU A 145 -15.45 -9.06 5.36
C LEU A 145 -16.57 -10.11 5.45
N GLU A 146 -17.74 -9.73 5.97
CA GLU A 146 -18.93 -10.58 6.07
C GLU A 146 -19.52 -10.95 4.71
N CYS A 147 -19.35 -10.09 3.71
CA CYS A 147 -19.82 -10.34 2.35
C CYS A 147 -18.81 -11.12 1.50
N ALA A 148 -17.62 -11.40 2.06
CA ALA A 148 -16.64 -12.24 1.39
C ALA A 148 -17.07 -13.70 1.55
N PRO A 149 -17.11 -14.49 0.45
CA PRO A 149 -17.32 -15.91 0.56
C PRO A 149 -16.23 -16.52 1.44
N GLN A 150 -16.67 -17.25 2.46
CA GLN A 150 -15.78 -18.05 3.30
C GLN A 150 -14.88 -18.91 2.39
N PRO A 151 -13.56 -18.91 2.59
CA PRO A 151 -12.72 -19.88 1.91
C PRO A 151 -13.25 -21.27 2.29
N ALA A 152 -13.53 -22.10 1.29
CA ALA A 152 -14.04 -23.44 1.53
C ALA A 152 -13.14 -24.14 2.56
N PRO A 153 -13.71 -24.80 3.60
CA PRO A 153 -12.90 -25.53 4.55
C PRO A 153 -12.07 -26.55 3.77
N ALA A 154 -10.76 -26.56 4.03
CA ALA A 154 -9.87 -27.57 3.48
C ALA A 154 -10.49 -28.93 3.83
N ARG A 155 -10.99 -29.65 2.83
CA ARG A 155 -11.44 -31.02 3.00
C ARG A 155 -10.24 -31.80 3.49
N SER A 156 -10.16 -32.04 4.80
CA SER A 156 -9.23 -32.98 5.40
C SER A 156 -9.44 -34.31 4.70
N ARG A 157 -8.55 -34.66 3.77
CA ARG A 157 -8.42 -36.03 3.31
C ARG A 157 -7.96 -36.82 4.53
N LEU A 158 -8.91 -37.38 5.27
CA LEU A 158 -8.67 -38.60 6.04
C LEU A 158 -8.20 -39.63 5.01
N GLN A 159 -6.89 -39.90 5.02
CA GLN A 159 -6.36 -41.14 4.47
C GLN A 159 -6.65 -42.20 5.53
N VAL A 160 -7.47 -43.18 5.13
CA VAL A 160 -7.64 -44.48 5.79
C VAL A 160 -6.51 -45.39 5.32
#